data_AF-A0A369PUF4-F1
#
_entry.id   AF-A0A369PUF4-F1
#
_cell.length_a   1.000
_cell.length_b   1.000
_cell.length_c   1.000
_cell.angle_alpha   90.00
_cell.angle_beta   90.00
_cell.angle_gamma   90.00
#
_symmetry.space_group_name_H-M   'P 1'
#
loop_
_entity.id
_entity.type
_entity.pdbx_description
1 polymer ?
#
loop_
_entity_poly.entity_id
_entity_poly.type
_entity_poly.pdbx_seq_one_letter_code
_entity_poly.pdbx_strand_id
1 'polypeptide(L)'
;MLFMLNSASAQNKQHNSNDQIKSLNWDVIGTVKFELTDQNELLPVYGESINRFRNKEFDLKGYLIPIKNSGKHQKFLLATLPINQCYFCGQNGVPIMIMVEMENAIAFTDKPIRVKGILKLTNANATYQPPVSIVNAKLII
;
A
#
# COMPACT_ATOMS: atom_id res chain seq x y z
N MET A 1 -18.86 -13.25 51.13
CA MET A 1 -18.64 -13.86 49.81
C MET A 1 -18.06 -12.78 48.90
N LEU A 2 -16.73 -12.64 48.87
CA LEU A 2 -16.05 -11.65 48.02
C LEU A 2 -15.88 -12.24 46.62
N PHE A 3 -16.57 -11.68 45.63
CA PHE A 3 -16.32 -11.97 44.22
C PHE A 3 -15.07 -11.18 43.78
N MET A 4 -13.96 -11.89 43.55
CA MET A 4 -12.79 -11.37 42.85
C MET A 4 -13.11 -11.30 41.35
N LEU A 5 -13.32 -10.08 40.84
CA LEU A 5 -13.39 -9.83 39.40
C LEU A 5 -11.96 -9.85 38.84
N ASN A 6 -11.61 -10.95 38.15
CA ASN A 6 -10.42 -11.00 37.31
C ASN A 6 -10.65 -10.13 36.07
N SER A 7 -10.06 -8.94 36.03
CA SER A 7 -9.98 -8.14 34.81
C SER A 7 -9.02 -8.82 33.84
N ALA A 8 -9.56 -9.56 32.86
CA ALA A 8 -8.79 -9.99 31.71
C ALA A 8 -8.33 -8.73 30.95
N SER A 9 -7.02 -8.45 30.97
CA SER A 9 -6.43 -7.41 30.12
C SER A 9 -6.49 -7.90 28.67
N ALA A 10 -7.49 -7.44 27.92
CA ALA A 10 -7.45 -7.54 26.46
C ALA A 10 -6.20 -6.80 25.98
N GLN A 11 -5.27 -7.50 25.34
CA GLN A 11 -4.08 -6.88 24.75
C GLN A 11 -4.52 -5.96 23.59
N ASN A 12 -4.72 -4.69 23.90
CA ASN A 12 -4.85 -3.63 22.91
C ASN A 12 -3.48 -3.42 22.25
N LYS A 13 -3.19 -4.17 21.17
CA LYS A 13 -2.11 -3.74 20.26
C LYS A 13 -2.62 -2.53 19.49
N GLN A 14 -2.54 -1.36 20.11
CA GLN A 14 -2.75 -0.08 19.44
C GLN A 14 -1.82 0.02 18.22
N HIS A 15 -2.30 0.67 17.15
CA HIS A 15 -1.47 1.11 16.03
C HIS A 15 -0.20 1.79 16.53
N ASN A 16 0.97 1.27 16.15
CA ASN A 16 2.21 1.95 16.42
C ASN A 16 2.53 2.82 15.20
N SER A 17 2.24 4.12 15.29
CA SER A 17 2.53 5.08 14.21
C SER A 17 4.01 5.12 13.80
N ASN A 18 4.91 4.59 14.64
CA ASN A 18 6.33 4.43 14.32
C ASN A 18 6.59 3.38 13.23
N ASP A 19 5.65 2.47 12.96
CA ASP A 19 5.80 1.43 11.94
C ASP A 19 5.37 1.91 10.54
N GLN A 20 4.81 3.13 10.45
CA GLN A 20 4.46 3.73 9.17
C GLN A 20 5.71 4.21 8.43
N ILE A 21 5.94 3.67 7.24
CA ILE A 21 7.00 4.15 6.36
C ILE A 21 6.58 5.49 5.75
N LYS A 22 7.35 6.53 6.06
CA LYS A 22 7.20 7.88 5.50
C LYS A 22 8.35 8.17 4.53
N SER A 23 8.03 8.75 3.38
CA SER A 23 9.04 9.18 2.40
C SER A 23 8.41 10.18 1.43
N LEU A 24 9.24 11.05 0.82
CA LEU A 24 8.78 12.00 -0.20
C LEU A 24 8.07 11.31 -1.37
N ASN A 25 8.52 10.11 -1.77
CA ASN A 25 7.86 9.36 -2.84
C ASN A 25 6.49 8.83 -2.40
N TRP A 26 6.32 8.43 -1.14
CA TRP A 26 4.99 8.11 -0.59
C TRP A 26 4.09 9.35 -0.49
N ASP A 27 4.65 10.51 -0.14
CA ASP A 27 3.91 11.77 -0.13
C ASP A 27 3.40 12.11 -1.54
N VAL A 28 4.23 11.88 -2.58
CA VAL A 28 3.82 12.00 -3.99
C VAL A 28 2.67 11.05 -4.33
N ILE A 29 2.74 9.78 -3.94
CA ILE A 29 1.63 8.83 -4.14
C ILE A 29 0.36 9.30 -3.41
N GLY A 30 0.50 9.82 -2.19
CA GLY A 30 -0.60 10.35 -1.39
C GLY A 30 -1.29 11.58 -1.98
N THR A 31 -0.74 12.21 -3.03
CA THR A 31 -1.40 13.33 -3.73
C THR A 31 -2.51 12.90 -4.68
N VAL A 32 -2.66 11.60 -4.97
CA VAL A 32 -3.73 11.09 -5.84
C VAL A 32 -5.07 11.27 -5.14
N LYS A 33 -5.98 11.98 -5.82
CA LYS A 33 -7.37 12.15 -5.38
C LYS A 33 -8.27 11.24 -6.18
N PHE A 34 -9.52 11.09 -5.74
CA PHE A 34 -10.53 10.34 -6.46
C PHE A 34 -11.82 11.14 -6.56
N GLU A 35 -12.50 11.01 -7.70
CA GLU A 35 -13.80 11.61 -7.95
C GLU A 35 -14.77 10.48 -8.32
N LEU A 36 -16.02 10.60 -7.84
CA LEU A 36 -17.11 9.70 -8.22
C LEU A 36 -17.88 10.35 -9.36
N THR A 37 -17.96 9.68 -10.50
CA THR A 37 -18.72 10.16 -11.66
C THR A 37 -20.22 9.91 -11.52
N ASP A 38 -21.01 10.54 -12.38
CA ASP A 38 -22.46 10.30 -12.47
C ASP A 38 -22.79 8.83 -12.85
N GLN A 39 -21.85 8.14 -13.49
CA GLN A 39 -21.94 6.72 -13.83
C GLN A 39 -21.49 5.80 -12.67
N ASN A 40 -21.29 6.36 -11.47
CA ASN A 40 -20.83 5.68 -10.27
C ASN A 40 -19.45 5.01 -10.46
N GLU A 41 -18.57 5.66 -11.23
CA GLU A 41 -17.18 5.22 -11.41
C GLU A 41 -16.25 6.03 -10.50
N LEU A 42 -15.34 5.34 -9.80
CA LEU A 42 -14.32 5.99 -8.97
C LEU A 42 -13.08 6.25 -9.81
N LEU A 43 -12.90 7.46 -10.32
CA LEU A 43 -11.77 7.81 -11.19
C LEU A 43 -10.65 8.53 -10.43
N PRO A 44 -9.38 8.18 -10.67
CA PRO A 44 -8.26 8.87 -10.05
C PRO A 44 -8.00 10.22 -10.73
N VAL A 45 -7.71 11.22 -9.92
CA VAL A 45 -7.30 12.56 -10.34
C VAL A 45 -5.84 12.78 -9.97
N TYR A 46 -5.01 13.01 -11.00
CA TYR A 46 -3.56 13.16 -10.86
C TYR A 46 -3.14 14.63 -10.95
N GLY A 47 -2.53 15.14 -9.87
CA GLY A 47 -1.90 16.46 -9.86
C GLY A 47 -0.51 16.47 -10.52
N GLU A 48 0.09 17.66 -10.61
CA GLU A 48 1.43 17.85 -11.19
C GLU A 48 2.52 17.06 -10.43
N SER A 49 2.40 16.99 -9.11
CA SER A 49 3.30 16.28 -8.18
C SER A 49 3.59 14.84 -8.59
N ILE A 50 2.57 14.09 -9.02
CA ILE A 50 2.71 12.70 -9.43
C ILE A 50 2.85 12.55 -10.95
N ASN A 51 2.20 13.42 -11.75
CA ASN A 51 2.30 13.36 -13.21
C ASN A 51 3.73 13.55 -13.71
N ARG A 52 4.57 14.35 -13.03
CA ARG A 52 5.99 14.52 -13.40
C ARG A 52 6.80 13.21 -13.37
N PHE A 53 6.31 12.18 -12.68
CA PHE A 53 6.92 10.84 -12.58
C PHE A 53 6.24 9.80 -13.47
N ARG A 54 5.17 10.16 -14.19
CA ARG A 54 4.47 9.25 -15.11
C ARG A 54 5.46 8.67 -16.12
N ASN A 55 5.47 7.35 -16.26
CA ASN A 55 6.37 6.60 -17.12
C ASN A 55 7.86 6.79 -16.84
N LYS A 56 8.24 7.25 -15.65
CA LYS A 56 9.64 7.39 -15.22
C LYS A 56 10.00 6.37 -14.16
N GLU A 57 11.30 6.23 -13.94
CA GLU A 57 11.80 5.47 -12.81
C GLU A 57 11.26 6.04 -11.49
N PHE A 58 10.79 5.14 -10.63
CA PHE A 58 10.23 5.47 -9.34
C PHE A 58 10.53 4.34 -8.36
N ASP A 59 10.97 4.71 -7.15
CA ASP A 59 11.35 3.76 -6.12
C ASP A 59 10.52 3.96 -4.85
N LEU A 60 10.18 2.86 -4.19
CA LEU A 60 9.43 2.89 -2.94
C LEU A 60 9.94 1.81 -2.00
N LYS A 61 10.02 2.17 -0.72
CA LYS A 61 10.17 1.22 0.38
C LYS A 61 8.81 0.96 1.00
N GLY A 62 8.42 -0.29 1.16
CA GLY A 62 7.08 -0.66 1.64
C GLY A 62 6.99 -2.10 2.08
N TYR A 63 5.82 -2.48 2.60
CA TYR A 63 5.50 -3.86 2.96
C TYR A 63 4.81 -4.56 1.79
N LEU A 64 5.26 -5.78 1.50
CA LEU A 64 4.63 -6.64 0.50
C LEU A 64 3.34 -7.23 1.08
N ILE A 65 2.22 -6.98 0.41
CA ILE A 65 0.91 -7.50 0.75
C ILE A 65 0.49 -8.48 -0.37
N PRO A 66 0.49 -9.80 -0.11
CA PRO A 66 0.22 -10.79 -1.14
C PRO A 66 -1.25 -10.74 -1.56
N ILE A 67 -1.50 -10.74 -2.87
CA ILE A 67 -2.86 -10.79 -3.46
C ILE A 67 -3.25 -12.19 -3.94
N LYS A 68 -2.32 -13.14 -3.86
CA LYS A 68 -2.51 -14.55 -4.18
C LYS A 68 -1.74 -15.40 -3.18
N ASN A 69 -2.31 -16.55 -2.83
CA ASN A 69 -1.64 -17.53 -1.98
C ASN A 69 -0.60 -18.32 -2.81
N SER A 70 0.66 -17.88 -2.78
CA SER A 70 1.80 -18.46 -3.51
C SER A 70 3.08 -18.23 -2.70
N GLY A 71 4.06 -19.12 -2.81
CA GLY A 71 5.38 -18.92 -2.17
C GLY A 71 6.25 -17.86 -2.85
N LYS A 72 5.93 -17.48 -4.10
CA LYS A 72 6.58 -16.41 -4.84
C LYS A 72 5.56 -15.45 -5.44
N HIS A 73 5.85 -14.17 -5.41
CA HIS A 73 4.96 -13.09 -5.81
C HIS A 73 5.60 -12.25 -6.93
N GLN A 74 4.99 -12.27 -8.10
CA GLN A 74 5.32 -11.35 -9.19
C GLN A 74 4.41 -10.11 -9.20
N LYS A 75 3.19 -10.24 -8.67
CA LYS A 75 2.25 -9.14 -8.47
C LYS A 75 1.78 -9.10 -7.03
N PHE A 76 1.80 -7.92 -6.42
CA PHE A 76 1.39 -7.70 -5.03
C PHE A 76 1.05 -6.23 -4.78
N LEU A 77 0.39 -5.94 -3.67
CA LEU A 77 0.23 -4.56 -3.20
C LEU A 77 1.42 -4.19 -2.32
N LEU A 78 1.94 -2.98 -2.51
CA LEU A 78 2.96 -2.40 -1.64
C LEU A 78 2.30 -1.36 -0.74
N ALA A 79 2.49 -1.46 0.57
CA ALA A 79 1.83 -0.61 1.57
C ALA A 79 2.82 0.14 2.46
N THR A 80 2.38 1.27 3.05
CA THR A 80 3.16 2.01 4.06
C THR A 80 3.15 1.36 5.45
N LEU A 81 2.26 0.38 5.68
CA LEU A 81 2.10 -0.34 6.95
C LEU A 81 2.06 -1.86 6.71
N PRO A 82 2.51 -2.67 7.69
CA PRO A 82 2.45 -4.12 7.59
C PRO A 82 1.01 -4.63 7.74
N ILE A 83 0.71 -5.76 7.09
CA ILE A 83 -0.66 -6.33 7.03
C ILE A 83 -1.27 -6.61 8.41
N ASN A 84 -0.44 -6.94 9.40
CA ASN A 84 -0.88 -7.24 10.76
C ASN A 84 -1.43 -6.02 11.53
N GLN A 85 -1.24 -4.80 11.00
CA GLN A 85 -1.81 -3.57 11.56
C GLN A 85 -3.12 -3.16 10.87
N CYS A 86 -3.50 -3.83 9.77
CA CYS A 86 -4.75 -3.53 9.07
C CYS A 86 -6.02 -3.79 9.90
N TYR A 87 -5.97 -4.71 10.88
CA TYR A 87 -7.09 -5.00 11.80
C TYR A 87 -7.60 -3.74 12.53
N PHE A 88 -6.75 -2.72 12.67
CA PHE A 88 -7.06 -1.49 13.39
C PHE A 88 -7.34 -0.29 12.46
N CYS A 89 -7.31 -0.45 11.13
CA CYS A 89 -7.43 0.66 10.16
C CYS A 89 -8.76 1.42 10.21
N GLY A 90 -9.79 0.87 10.86
CA GLY A 90 -11.08 1.56 11.07
C GLY A 90 -11.01 2.85 11.89
N GLN A 91 -9.96 3.08 12.69
CA GLN A 91 -9.80 4.30 13.47
C GLN A 91 -8.78 5.30 12.91
N ASN A 92 -7.76 4.84 12.18
CA ASN A 92 -6.62 5.65 11.74
C ASN A 92 -6.46 5.74 10.21
N GLY A 93 -7.48 5.30 9.47
CA GLY A 93 -7.48 5.30 8.02
C GLY A 93 -6.85 4.04 7.41
N VAL A 94 -7.21 3.78 6.16
CA VAL A 94 -6.62 2.72 5.34
C VAL A 94 -5.24 3.18 4.87
N PRO A 95 -4.18 2.36 4.97
CA PRO A 95 -2.86 2.72 4.48
C PRO A 95 -2.89 2.99 2.97
N ILE A 96 -2.00 3.87 2.52
CA ILE A 96 -1.76 4.07 1.09
C ILE A 96 -1.14 2.78 0.54
N MET A 97 -1.71 2.27 -0.55
CA MET A 97 -1.24 1.07 -1.24
C MET A 97 -1.22 1.28 -2.75
N ILE A 98 -0.23 0.69 -3.41
CA ILE A 98 -0.13 0.65 -4.87
C ILE A 98 0.15 -0.76 -5.37
N MET A 99 -0.15 -1.05 -6.64
CA MET A 99 0.23 -2.32 -7.24
C MET A 99 1.71 -2.31 -7.63
N VAL A 100 2.39 -3.43 -7.43
CA VAL A 100 3.74 -3.66 -7.94
C VAL A 100 3.75 -4.91 -8.81
N GLU A 101 4.33 -4.78 -9.99
CA GLU A 101 4.59 -5.89 -10.91
C GLU A 101 6.10 -6.04 -11.11
N MET A 102 6.66 -7.10 -10.55
CA MET A 102 8.09 -7.41 -10.61
C MET A 102 8.47 -8.02 -11.95
N GLU A 103 9.68 -7.74 -12.42
CA GLU A 103 10.26 -8.52 -13.53
C GLU A 103 10.44 -9.99 -13.14
N ASN A 104 10.96 -10.23 -11.93
CA ASN A 104 11.17 -11.56 -11.38
C ASN A 104 10.40 -11.73 -10.07
N ALA A 105 9.71 -12.87 -9.91
CA ALA A 105 8.95 -13.15 -8.70
C ALA A 105 9.86 -13.25 -7.46
N ILE A 106 9.41 -12.67 -6.35
CA ILE A 106 10.17 -12.63 -5.08
C ILE A 106 9.45 -13.45 -4.00
N ALA A 107 10.20 -13.97 -3.04
CA ALA A 107 9.63 -14.65 -1.88
C ALA A 107 8.87 -13.66 -1.00
N PHE A 108 7.85 -14.16 -0.28
CA PHE A 108 7.18 -13.39 0.75
C PHE A 108 8.17 -12.98 1.85
N THR A 109 7.98 -11.78 2.40
CA THR A 109 8.64 -11.31 3.62
C THR A 109 7.73 -10.37 4.37
N ASP A 110 7.80 -10.42 5.70
CA ASP A 110 7.16 -9.50 6.63
C ASP A 110 7.98 -8.20 6.85
N LYS A 111 9.22 -8.17 6.36
CA LYS A 111 10.11 -7.00 6.42
C LYS A 111 9.82 -6.03 5.28
N PRO A 112 10.08 -4.72 5.47
CA PRO A 112 10.03 -3.77 4.37
C PRO A 112 10.99 -4.16 3.25
N ILE A 113 10.51 -4.08 2.01
CA ILE A 113 11.31 -4.20 0.79
C ILE A 113 11.42 -2.84 0.12
N ARG A 114 12.49 -2.62 -0.66
CA ARG A 114 12.59 -1.49 -1.57
C ARG A 114 12.54 -1.99 -3.01
N VAL A 115 11.63 -1.41 -3.79
CA VAL A 115 11.47 -1.73 -5.21
C VAL A 115 11.72 -0.49 -6.04
N LYS A 116 12.24 -0.67 -7.25
CA LYS A 116 12.34 0.37 -8.28
C LYS A 116 11.88 -0.18 -9.61
N GLY A 117 11.10 0.61 -10.33
CA GLY A 117 10.60 0.27 -11.66
C GLY A 117 10.01 1.51 -12.32
N ILE A 118 9.04 1.32 -13.22
CA ILE A 118 8.40 2.41 -13.96
C ILE A 118 7.04 2.74 -13.34
N LEU A 119 6.84 3.99 -12.92
CA LEU A 119 5.54 4.45 -12.41
C LEU A 119 4.51 4.54 -13.54
N LYS A 120 3.39 3.85 -13.38
CA LYS A 120 2.23 3.89 -14.27
C LYS A 120 1.03 4.45 -13.52
N LEU A 121 0.33 5.36 -14.19
CA LEU A 121 -0.88 6.02 -13.70
C LEU A 121 -2.01 5.69 -14.66
N THR A 122 -3.04 5.02 -14.18
CA THR A 122 -4.13 4.47 -14.98
C THR A 122 -5.39 5.32 -14.83
N ASN A 123 -5.92 5.83 -15.94
CA ASN A 123 -7.20 6.53 -15.95
C ASN A 123 -8.34 5.53 -16.18
N ALA A 124 -8.67 4.72 -15.17
CA ALA A 124 -9.76 3.75 -15.20
C ALA A 124 -10.46 3.71 -13.84
N ASN A 125 -11.64 3.08 -13.78
CA ASN A 125 -12.37 2.90 -12.53
C ASN A 125 -11.51 2.13 -11.52
N ALA A 126 -11.13 2.82 -10.45
CA ALA A 126 -10.22 2.36 -9.40
C ALA A 126 -10.76 1.17 -8.61
N THR A 127 -12.06 0.88 -8.74
CA THR A 127 -12.70 -0.33 -8.20
C THR A 127 -12.16 -1.60 -8.85
N TYR A 128 -11.84 -1.54 -10.15
CA TYR A 128 -11.48 -2.72 -10.95
C TYR A 128 -10.01 -2.73 -11.34
N GLN A 129 -9.37 -1.55 -11.41
CA GLN A 129 -7.99 -1.43 -11.85
C GLN A 129 -7.16 -0.56 -10.90
N PRO A 130 -5.95 -0.98 -10.53
CA PRO A 130 -5.08 -0.15 -9.70
C PRO A 130 -4.77 1.19 -10.38
N PRO A 131 -5.07 2.33 -9.72
CA PRO A 131 -4.82 3.65 -10.27
C PRO A 131 -3.33 3.97 -10.34
N VAL A 132 -2.53 3.40 -9.43
CA VAL A 132 -1.08 3.59 -9.39
C VAL A 132 -0.42 2.23 -9.36
N SER A 133 0.58 2.04 -10.22
CA SER A 133 1.42 0.85 -10.20
C SER A 133 2.88 1.16 -10.50
N ILE A 134 3.79 0.31 -10.01
CA ILE A 134 5.17 0.24 -10.47
C ILE A 134 5.31 -1.06 -11.26
N VAL A 135 5.66 -0.95 -12.54
CA VAL A 135 5.88 -2.11 -13.44
C VAL A 135 7.35 -2.29 -13.76
N ASN A 136 7.73 -3.48 -14.23
CA ASN A 136 9.12 -3.88 -14.46
C ASN A 136 9.97 -3.64 -13.20
N ALA A 137 9.39 -3.94 -12.04
CA ALA A 137 10.02 -3.65 -10.77
C ALA A 137 11.15 -4.65 -10.45
N LYS A 138 12.21 -4.13 -9.83
CA LYS A 138 13.33 -4.88 -9.27
C LYS A 138 13.48 -4.55 -7.79
N LEU A 139 13.94 -5.52 -7.01
CA LEU A 139 14.40 -5.26 -5.65
C LEU A 139 15.68 -4.43 -5.72
N ILE A 140 15.76 -3.41 -4.89
CA ILE A 140 17.00 -2.67 -4.63
C ILE A 140 17.34 -2.87 -3.17
N ILE A 141 18.58 -3.33 -2.93
CA ILE A 141 19.13 -3.61 -1.60
C ILE A 141 19.38 -2.29 -0.86
#